data_AF-A0AAN1LLQ2-F1
#
_entry.id   AF-A0AAN1LLQ2-F1
#
_cell.length_a   1.000
_cell.length_b   1.000
_cell.length_c   1.000
_cell.angle_alpha   90.00
_cell.angle_beta   90.00
_cell.angle_gamma   90.00
#
_symmetry.space_group_name_H-M   'P 1'
#
loop_
_entity.id
_entity.type
_entity.pdbx_description
1 polymer ?
#
loop_
_entity_poly.entity_id
_entity_poly.type
_entity_poly.pdbx_seq_one_letter_code
_entity_poly.pdbx_strand_id
1 'polypeptide(L)'
;MSRTDVTARAAVAATPAQRAVLTTEVWLRIPSAAPGVFRVRPLPGEATASYSQRLADTYQLTLSQLLDGAGTTLTGHGTPPTAELHLSPAACHRLAALARIPLPHLTRALPHLALLGAAHDTEATARWKRLEVEQQPIRACTLCTRHRSHGTTDTAWIDRPPHPLVCPRHHQAAADPRLTSPIRTGTTPELAATHHTHQRLRRHLRAATAWTAAHAITTRWYDHQQHLTHRWHTRLNQLCAVNPHLTTTGSASPALLARDLVTYPETVVLARTLAILPSHRHHTTDDAIAFITRRLGLARLALASHDPLHTFLTHTRR
;
A
#
# COMPACT_ATOMS: atom_id res chain seq x y z
N MET A 1 -67.17 53.84 13.39
CA MET A 1 -66.75 54.55 12.16
C MET A 1 -65.29 54.16 11.94
N SER A 2 -64.99 53.11 11.16
CA SER A 2 -64.66 53.17 9.71
C SER A 2 -63.39 54.02 9.48
N ARG A 3 -62.34 53.62 8.74
CA ARG A 3 -62.08 52.55 7.76
C ARG A 3 -60.57 52.65 7.37
N THR A 4 -59.97 51.54 6.87
CA THR A 4 -58.84 51.44 5.87
C THR A 4 -57.46 52.01 6.25
N ASP A 5 -56.27 51.43 6.00
CA ASP A 5 -55.69 50.47 5.02
C ASP A 5 -54.64 49.57 5.73
N VAL A 6 -54.50 48.26 5.54
CA VAL A 6 -54.12 47.44 4.37
C VAL A 6 -52.76 47.78 3.75
N THR A 7 -51.70 47.14 4.27
CA THR A 7 -50.56 46.69 3.44
C THR A 7 -50.29 45.22 3.73
N ALA A 8 -50.88 44.36 2.89
CA ALA A 8 -50.54 42.95 2.76
C ALA A 8 -49.24 42.83 1.94
N ARG A 9 -48.23 42.14 2.46
CA ARG A 9 -47.11 41.64 1.66
C ARG A 9 -47.21 40.11 1.63
N ALA A 10 -47.50 39.61 0.44
CA ALA A 10 -47.83 38.23 0.13
C ALA A 10 -46.72 37.25 0.53
N ALA A 11 -47.13 36.19 1.23
CA ALA A 11 -46.37 34.95 1.31
C ALA A 11 -46.45 34.25 -0.04
N VAL A 12 -45.32 34.13 -0.73
CA VAL A 12 -45.21 33.30 -1.94
C VAL A 12 -45.23 31.85 -1.49
N ALA A 13 -46.34 31.19 -1.75
CA ALA A 13 -46.48 29.73 -1.62
C ALA A 13 -45.45 29.05 -2.52
N ALA A 14 -44.54 28.29 -1.90
CA ALA A 14 -43.62 27.42 -2.61
C ALA A 14 -44.43 26.28 -3.25
N THR A 15 -44.52 26.30 -4.58
CA THR A 15 -45.05 25.22 -5.40
C THR A 15 -44.27 23.93 -5.10
N PRO A 16 -44.91 22.81 -4.74
CA PRO A 16 -44.19 21.56 -4.54
C PRO A 16 -43.65 21.09 -5.89
N ALA A 17 -42.32 21.01 -6.00
CA ALA A 17 -41.65 20.41 -7.14
C ALA A 17 -42.10 18.95 -7.25
N GLN A 18 -42.89 18.65 -8.28
CA GLN A 18 -43.22 17.30 -8.69
C GLN A 18 -41.91 16.51 -8.87
N ARG A 19 -41.69 15.52 -8.00
CA ARG A 19 -40.70 14.46 -8.21
C ARG A 19 -41.10 13.74 -9.49
N ALA A 20 -40.42 14.06 -10.59
CA ALA A 20 -40.44 13.23 -11.77
C ALA A 20 -39.89 11.85 -11.37
N VAL A 21 -40.75 10.84 -11.42
CA VAL A 21 -40.37 9.43 -11.34
C VAL A 21 -39.50 9.17 -12.57
N LEU A 22 -38.19 9.13 -12.37
CA LEU A 22 -37.24 8.73 -13.40
C LEU A 22 -37.46 7.25 -13.70
N THR A 23 -38.11 6.98 -14.82
CA THR A 23 -38.23 5.63 -15.37
C THR A 23 -36.84 5.11 -15.75
N THR A 24 -36.68 3.79 -15.59
CA THR A 24 -35.44 3.00 -15.69
C THR A 24 -34.69 3.12 -17.02
N GLU A 25 -35.22 3.85 -18.01
CA GLU A 25 -34.69 3.95 -19.38
C GLU A 25 -33.73 5.13 -19.61
N VAL A 26 -33.64 6.09 -18.70
CA VAL A 26 -32.79 7.29 -18.88
C VAL A 26 -31.28 6.98 -18.75
N TRP A 27 -30.91 5.88 -18.08
CA TRP A 27 -29.51 5.46 -17.93
C TRP A 27 -28.83 5.06 -19.24
N LEU A 28 -29.60 4.70 -20.28
CA LEU A 28 -29.06 4.34 -21.60
C LEU A 28 -28.57 5.54 -22.43
N ARG A 29 -28.77 6.79 -21.95
CA ARG A 29 -28.42 8.02 -22.68
C ARG A 29 -27.31 8.86 -22.07
N ILE A 30 -26.66 8.42 -21.00
CA ILE A 30 -25.36 8.99 -20.64
C ILE A 30 -24.38 8.44 -21.69
N PRO A 31 -23.74 9.28 -22.53
CA PRO A 31 -22.70 8.78 -23.42
C PRO A 31 -21.66 8.13 -22.52
N SER A 32 -21.52 6.80 -22.62
CA SER A 32 -20.42 6.06 -22.03
C SER A 32 -19.15 6.82 -22.42
N ALA A 33 -18.51 7.45 -21.44
CA ALA A 33 -17.28 8.19 -21.70
C ALA A 33 -16.37 7.21 -22.42
N ALA A 34 -15.92 7.58 -23.63
CA ALA A 34 -15.15 6.66 -24.46
C ALA A 34 -14.02 6.03 -23.64
N PRO A 35 -13.74 4.73 -23.81
CA PRO A 35 -12.68 4.05 -23.08
C PRO A 35 -11.39 4.88 -23.02
N GLY A 36 -10.92 5.13 -21.80
CA GLY A 36 -9.69 5.87 -21.52
C GLY A 36 -9.80 7.40 -21.55
N VAL A 37 -10.98 8.01 -21.66
CA VAL A 37 -11.17 9.46 -21.52
C VAL A 37 -10.61 9.95 -20.18
N PHE A 38 -10.90 9.23 -19.10
CA PHE A 38 -10.30 9.50 -17.79
C PHE A 38 -9.09 8.59 -17.57
N ARG A 39 -7.90 9.19 -17.59
CA ARG A 39 -6.63 8.47 -17.48
C ARG A 39 -6.26 8.23 -16.01
N VAL A 40 -6.76 7.15 -15.42
CA VAL A 40 -6.28 6.69 -14.11
C VAL A 40 -4.91 6.03 -14.30
N ARG A 41 -3.88 6.57 -13.65
CA ARG A 41 -2.53 5.97 -13.70
C ARG A 41 -2.37 4.97 -12.55
N PRO A 42 -1.89 3.73 -12.80
CA PRO A 42 -1.63 2.78 -11.74
C PRO A 42 -0.47 3.28 -10.86
N LEU A 43 -0.53 2.92 -9.58
CA LEU A 43 0.60 3.08 -8.66
C LEU A 43 1.58 1.91 -8.84
N PRO A 44 2.89 2.10 -8.62
CA PRO A 44 3.84 0.98 -8.64
C PRO A 44 3.52 -0.02 -7.52
N GLY A 45 3.26 -1.28 -7.89
CA GLY A 45 2.92 -2.35 -6.95
C GLY A 45 1.47 -2.31 -6.49
N GLU A 46 0.56 -1.68 -7.25
CA GLU A 46 -0.85 -1.62 -6.88
C GLU A 46 -1.55 -2.97 -7.08
N ALA A 47 -2.41 -3.33 -6.13
CA ALA A 47 -3.30 -4.49 -6.26
C ALA A 47 -4.23 -4.33 -7.47
N THR A 48 -4.48 -5.41 -8.21
CA THR A 48 -5.27 -5.36 -9.46
C THR A 48 -6.71 -4.91 -9.17
N ALA A 49 -7.28 -5.37 -8.07
CA ALA A 49 -8.60 -4.98 -7.59
C ALA A 49 -8.64 -3.50 -7.21
N SER A 50 -7.59 -2.98 -6.55
CA SER A 50 -7.49 -1.56 -6.18
C SER A 50 -7.50 -0.68 -7.43
N TYR A 51 -6.65 -0.99 -8.40
CA TYR A 51 -6.57 -0.23 -9.65
C TYR A 51 -7.90 -0.27 -10.42
N SER A 52 -8.50 -1.45 -10.55
CA SER A 52 -9.78 -1.62 -11.25
C SER A 52 -10.92 -0.87 -10.58
N GLN A 53 -10.97 -0.88 -9.24
CA GLN A 53 -11.95 -0.10 -8.49
C GLN A 53 -11.78 1.41 -8.71
N ARG A 54 -10.54 1.92 -8.63
CA ARG A 54 -10.27 3.35 -8.89
C ARG A 54 -10.63 3.76 -10.32
N LEU A 55 -10.42 2.86 -11.27
CA LEU A 55 -10.83 3.06 -12.66
C LEU A 55 -12.36 3.17 -12.72
N ALA A 56 -13.09 2.23 -12.13
CA ALA A 56 -14.55 2.23 -12.07
C ALA A 56 -15.10 3.51 -11.41
N ASP A 57 -14.58 3.87 -10.24
CA ASP A 57 -14.94 5.08 -9.50
C ASP A 57 -14.76 6.35 -10.36
N THR A 58 -13.68 6.39 -11.15
CA THR A 58 -13.40 7.53 -12.04
C THR A 58 -14.40 7.64 -13.19
N TYR A 59 -14.93 6.50 -13.67
CA TYR A 59 -16.04 6.47 -14.63
C TYR A 59 -17.42 6.59 -13.96
N GLN A 60 -17.48 6.72 -12.62
CA GLN A 60 -18.72 6.69 -11.85
C GLN A 60 -19.54 5.40 -12.05
N LEU A 61 -18.84 4.29 -12.27
CA LEU A 61 -19.43 2.96 -12.45
C LEU A 61 -19.08 2.08 -11.25
N THR A 62 -19.93 1.09 -10.98
CA THR A 62 -19.51 -0.06 -10.18
C THR A 62 -18.45 -0.86 -10.94
N LEU A 63 -17.61 -1.62 -10.22
CA LEU A 63 -16.61 -2.47 -10.86
C LEU A 63 -17.25 -3.51 -11.79
N SER A 64 -18.40 -4.09 -11.41
CA SER A 64 -19.15 -5.01 -12.28
C SER A 64 -19.57 -4.33 -13.58
N GLN A 65 -20.19 -3.15 -13.52
CA GLN A 65 -20.60 -2.39 -14.71
C GLN A 65 -19.42 -2.04 -15.62
N LEU A 66 -18.26 -1.68 -15.05
CA LEU A 66 -17.06 -1.39 -15.82
C LEU A 66 -16.56 -2.64 -16.58
N LEU A 67 -16.50 -3.77 -15.89
CA LEU A 67 -16.03 -5.03 -16.47
C LEU A 67 -17.00 -5.58 -17.51
N ASP A 68 -18.31 -5.54 -17.23
CA ASP A 68 -19.37 -5.92 -18.17
C ASP A 68 -19.32 -5.04 -19.43
N GLY A 69 -19.10 -3.73 -19.28
CA GLY A 69 -18.90 -2.80 -20.39
C GLY A 69 -17.63 -3.08 -21.22
N ALA A 70 -16.63 -3.72 -20.62
CA ALA A 70 -15.44 -4.24 -21.31
C ALA A 70 -15.63 -5.69 -21.82
N GLY A 71 -16.84 -6.25 -21.69
CA GLY A 71 -17.21 -7.62 -22.05
C GLY A 71 -16.52 -8.70 -21.18
N THR A 72 -16.10 -8.35 -19.97
CA THR A 72 -15.41 -9.26 -19.04
C THR A 72 -16.39 -9.74 -17.98
N THR A 73 -16.67 -11.04 -17.96
CA THR A 73 -17.61 -11.65 -17.00
C THR A 73 -16.98 -11.70 -15.62
N LEU A 74 -17.59 -11.04 -14.63
CA LEU A 74 -17.15 -11.06 -13.23
C LEU A 74 -17.83 -12.19 -12.44
N THR A 75 -17.03 -12.98 -11.74
CA THR A 75 -17.51 -14.08 -10.87
C THR A 75 -17.13 -13.85 -9.41
N GLY A 76 -18.06 -14.19 -8.52
CA GLY A 76 -17.94 -14.01 -7.08
C GLY A 76 -18.09 -12.56 -6.63
N HIS A 77 -17.80 -12.31 -5.35
CA HIS A 77 -17.84 -10.99 -4.73
C HIS A 77 -16.61 -10.78 -3.86
N GLY A 78 -16.13 -9.54 -3.80
CA GLY A 78 -14.98 -9.16 -2.99
C GLY A 78 -14.78 -7.66 -3.00
N THR A 79 -14.01 -7.17 -2.03
CA THR A 79 -13.64 -5.76 -1.92
C THR A 79 -12.20 -5.65 -1.44
N PRO A 80 -11.40 -4.72 -2.01
CA PRO A 80 -10.09 -4.39 -1.44
C PRO A 80 -10.22 -3.86 0.00
N PRO A 81 -9.28 -4.17 0.90
CA PRO A 81 -8.07 -4.96 0.70
C PRO A 81 -8.26 -6.47 0.93
N THR A 82 -9.47 -6.94 1.27
CA THR A 82 -9.69 -8.33 1.70
C THR A 82 -9.78 -9.35 0.56
N ALA A 83 -9.90 -8.88 -0.67
CA ALA A 83 -9.94 -9.71 -1.86
C ALA A 83 -9.15 -9.08 -3.01
N GLU A 84 -8.55 -9.93 -3.84
CA GLU A 84 -7.86 -9.59 -5.07
C GLU A 84 -8.69 -10.02 -6.28
N LEU A 85 -8.54 -9.29 -7.39
CA LEU A 85 -9.20 -9.54 -8.65
C LEU A 85 -8.23 -10.26 -9.59
N HIS A 86 -8.55 -11.51 -9.89
CA HIS A 86 -7.79 -12.34 -10.82
C HIS A 86 -8.43 -12.27 -12.20
N LEU A 87 -7.65 -11.86 -13.20
CA LEU A 87 -8.11 -11.68 -14.58
C LEU A 87 -7.55 -12.77 -15.50
N SER A 88 -8.37 -13.25 -16.44
CA SER A 88 -7.88 -14.06 -17.56
C SER A 88 -6.99 -13.23 -18.49
N PRO A 89 -6.14 -13.85 -19.34
CA PRO A 89 -5.31 -13.11 -20.28
C PRO A 89 -6.13 -12.16 -21.19
N ALA A 90 -7.29 -12.60 -21.67
CA ALA A 90 -8.20 -11.78 -22.47
C ALA A 90 -8.74 -10.58 -21.67
N ALA A 91 -9.10 -10.77 -20.40
CA ALA A 91 -9.53 -9.70 -19.51
C ALA A 91 -8.40 -8.70 -19.21
N CYS A 92 -7.15 -9.15 -19.06
CA CYS A 92 -5.99 -8.28 -18.91
C CYS A 92 -5.79 -7.36 -20.13
N HIS A 93 -5.92 -7.91 -21.35
CA HIS A 93 -5.85 -7.11 -22.57
C HIS A 93 -6.97 -6.08 -22.67
N ARG A 94 -8.20 -6.44 -22.28
CA ARG A 94 -9.35 -5.53 -22.28
C ARG A 94 -9.19 -4.42 -21.23
N LEU A 95 -8.71 -4.75 -20.03
CA LEU A 95 -8.37 -3.75 -19.01
C LEU A 95 -7.29 -2.78 -19.49
N ALA A 96 -6.24 -3.29 -20.15
CA ALA A 96 -5.18 -2.47 -20.74
C ALA A 96 -5.72 -1.52 -21.82
N ALA A 97 -6.61 -2.01 -22.70
CA ALA A 97 -7.28 -1.20 -23.71
C ALA A 97 -8.18 -0.12 -23.08
N LEU A 98 -9.00 -0.49 -22.09
CA LEU A 98 -9.87 0.41 -21.34
C LEU A 98 -9.07 1.52 -20.62
N ALA A 99 -7.92 1.16 -20.03
CA ALA A 99 -7.00 2.09 -19.39
C ALA A 99 -6.21 2.97 -20.38
N ARG A 100 -6.13 2.58 -21.66
CA ARG A 100 -5.17 3.09 -22.66
C ARG A 100 -3.72 3.06 -22.15
N ILE A 101 -3.35 1.96 -21.50
CA ILE A 101 -1.99 1.70 -21.03
C ILE A 101 -1.52 0.40 -21.68
N PRO A 102 -0.36 0.39 -22.37
CA PRO A 102 0.18 -0.84 -22.92
C PRO A 102 0.28 -1.93 -21.85
N LEU A 103 -0.17 -3.15 -22.17
CA LEU A 103 -0.19 -4.26 -21.21
C LEU A 103 1.16 -4.46 -20.48
N PRO A 104 2.34 -4.39 -21.13
CA PRO A 104 3.62 -4.49 -20.43
C PRO A 104 3.85 -3.41 -19.36
N HIS A 105 3.31 -2.21 -19.55
CA HIS A 105 3.38 -1.14 -18.55
C HIS A 105 2.43 -1.40 -17.39
N LEU A 106 1.24 -1.92 -17.70
CA LEU A 106 0.25 -2.25 -16.68
C LEU A 106 0.70 -3.43 -15.82
N THR A 107 1.22 -4.50 -16.42
CA THR A 107 1.81 -5.66 -15.72
C THR A 107 2.98 -5.27 -14.82
N ARG A 108 3.79 -4.29 -15.22
CA ARG A 108 4.89 -3.80 -14.37
C ARG A 108 4.37 -3.05 -13.12
N ALA A 109 3.22 -2.41 -13.23
CA ALA A 109 2.62 -1.66 -12.14
C ALA A 109 1.74 -2.52 -11.24
N LEU A 110 1.10 -3.56 -11.79
CA LEU A 110 0.15 -4.46 -11.12
C LEU A 110 0.75 -5.87 -11.01
N PRO A 111 1.41 -6.23 -9.89
CA PRO A 111 2.19 -7.46 -9.78
C PRO A 111 1.35 -8.73 -9.98
N HIS A 112 0.07 -8.69 -9.61
CA HIS A 112 -0.85 -9.82 -9.72
C HIS A 112 -1.55 -9.96 -11.08
N LEU A 113 -1.38 -8.99 -12.00
CA LEU A 113 -2.05 -8.99 -13.31
C LEU A 113 -1.58 -10.13 -14.23
N ALA A 114 -0.33 -10.58 -14.09
CA ALA A 114 0.28 -11.57 -14.99
C ALA A 114 0.48 -12.97 -14.36
N LEU A 115 -0.07 -13.23 -13.17
CA LEU A 115 0.21 -14.46 -12.42
C LEU A 115 -0.59 -15.71 -12.86
N LEU A 116 -1.51 -15.58 -13.82
CA LEU A 116 -2.24 -16.75 -14.33
C LEU A 116 -1.67 -17.19 -15.67
N GLY A 117 -0.91 -18.29 -15.63
CA GLY A 117 -0.34 -18.93 -16.79
C GLY A 117 -1.40 -19.46 -17.75
N ALA A 118 -1.20 -19.16 -19.03
CA ALA A 118 -1.36 -20.01 -20.22
C ALA A 118 -2.51 -21.03 -20.32
N ALA A 119 -3.63 -20.86 -19.61
CA ALA A 119 -4.88 -21.43 -20.08
C ALA A 119 -5.24 -20.67 -21.36
N HIS A 120 -5.57 -21.40 -22.43
CA HIS A 120 -6.07 -20.86 -23.69
C HIS A 120 -7.50 -20.31 -23.52
N ASP A 121 -7.77 -19.66 -22.40
CA ASP A 121 -9.04 -19.01 -22.11
C ASP A 121 -9.17 -17.83 -23.07
N THR A 122 -9.90 -18.10 -24.15
CA THR A 122 -10.34 -17.08 -25.12
C THR A 122 -11.37 -16.17 -24.47
N GLU A 123 -12.05 -16.63 -23.42
CA GLU A 123 -13.05 -15.86 -22.71
C GLU A 123 -12.42 -14.87 -21.73
N ALA A 124 -12.94 -13.64 -21.75
CA ALA A 124 -12.54 -12.61 -20.81
C ALA A 124 -13.32 -12.78 -19.50
N THR A 125 -12.65 -13.30 -18.49
CA THR A 125 -13.24 -13.54 -17.18
C THR A 125 -12.44 -12.85 -16.08
N ALA A 126 -13.15 -12.44 -15.04
CA ALA A 126 -12.61 -11.90 -13.81
C ALA A 126 -13.17 -12.70 -12.63
N ARG A 127 -12.35 -13.03 -11.64
CA ARG A 127 -12.79 -13.72 -10.44
C ARG A 127 -12.21 -13.08 -9.19
N TRP A 128 -13.04 -12.98 -8.16
CA TRP A 128 -12.57 -12.59 -6.85
C TRP A 128 -11.87 -13.74 -6.14
N LYS A 129 -10.70 -13.46 -5.57
CA LYS A 129 -9.97 -14.35 -4.66
C LYS A 129 -9.84 -13.68 -3.31
N ARG A 130 -10.39 -14.31 -2.26
CA ARG A 130 -10.16 -13.84 -0.88
C ARG A 130 -8.68 -13.94 -0.51
N LEU A 131 -8.18 -12.94 0.19
CA LEU A 131 -6.80 -12.89 0.68
C LEU A 131 -6.76 -13.22 2.18
N GLU A 132 -5.77 -14.02 2.56
CA GLU A 132 -5.39 -14.18 3.96
C GLU A 132 -4.80 -12.87 4.50
N VAL A 133 -4.87 -12.65 5.81
CA VAL A 133 -4.46 -11.37 6.45
C VAL A 133 -3.02 -10.99 6.10
N GLU A 134 -2.12 -11.95 6.01
CA GLU A 134 -0.71 -11.75 5.66
C GLU A 134 -0.49 -11.36 4.20
N GLN A 135 -1.46 -11.69 3.33
CA GLN A 135 -1.44 -11.38 1.89
C GLN A 135 -2.12 -10.05 1.57
N GLN A 136 -2.88 -9.47 2.51
CA GLN A 136 -3.64 -8.27 2.26
C GLN A 136 -2.72 -7.09 1.94
N PRO A 137 -3.00 -6.33 0.86
CA PRO A 137 -2.23 -5.16 0.49
C PRO A 137 -2.37 -4.06 1.54
N ILE A 138 -1.38 -3.19 1.59
CA ILE A 138 -1.33 -2.06 2.52
C ILE A 138 -1.75 -0.76 1.83
N ARG A 139 -2.24 0.20 2.60
CA ARG A 139 -2.73 1.47 2.04
C ARG A 139 -1.58 2.27 1.42
N ALA A 140 -1.77 2.75 0.20
CA ALA A 140 -0.80 3.58 -0.50
C ALA A 140 -0.76 5.02 0.05
N CYS A 141 0.20 5.82 -0.44
CA CYS A 141 0.25 7.24 -0.11
C CYS A 141 -0.99 7.98 -0.68
N THR A 142 -1.74 8.66 0.19
CA THR A 142 -3.02 9.30 -0.17
C THR A 142 -2.84 10.41 -1.19
N LEU A 143 -1.78 11.21 -1.06
CA LEU A 143 -1.45 12.28 -2.00
C LEU A 143 -0.98 11.73 -3.35
N CYS A 144 -0.23 10.63 -3.37
CA CYS A 144 0.11 9.94 -4.61
C CYS A 144 -1.14 9.39 -5.30
N THR A 145 -2.03 8.75 -4.55
CA THR A 145 -3.30 8.22 -5.08
C THR A 145 -4.15 9.33 -5.65
N ARG A 146 -4.39 10.40 -4.89
CA ARG A 146 -5.18 11.55 -5.33
C ARG A 146 -4.63 12.15 -6.61
N HIS A 147 -3.30 12.31 -6.70
CA HIS A 147 -2.65 12.80 -7.91
C HIS A 147 -2.83 11.86 -9.12
N ARG A 148 -2.75 10.54 -8.90
CA ARG A 148 -2.85 9.52 -9.96
C ARG A 148 -4.28 9.19 -10.38
N SER A 149 -5.26 9.57 -9.57
CA SER A 149 -6.70 9.45 -9.83
C SER A 149 -7.35 10.79 -10.23
N HIS A 150 -6.59 11.86 -10.47
CA HIS A 150 -7.15 13.18 -10.76
C HIS A 150 -8.18 13.68 -9.72
N GLY A 151 -7.97 13.34 -8.44
CA GLY A 151 -8.83 13.80 -7.35
C GLY A 151 -10.03 12.91 -7.01
N THR A 152 -10.36 11.91 -7.83
CA THR A 152 -11.59 11.08 -7.64
C THR A 152 -11.55 10.22 -6.38
N THR A 153 -10.35 9.82 -5.95
CA THR A 153 -10.15 9.01 -4.74
C THR A 153 -8.76 9.22 -4.17
N ASP A 154 -8.65 9.10 -2.84
CA ASP A 154 -7.40 9.11 -2.09
C ASP A 154 -6.97 7.69 -1.63
N THR A 155 -7.77 6.67 -1.95
CA THR A 155 -7.61 5.32 -1.44
C THR A 155 -7.13 4.39 -2.55
N ALA A 156 -6.03 3.71 -2.26
CA ALA A 156 -5.45 2.67 -3.09
C ALA A 156 -4.70 1.69 -2.20
N TRP A 157 -4.57 0.46 -2.68
CA TRP A 157 -3.92 -0.63 -1.98
C TRP A 157 -2.75 -1.14 -2.81
N ILE A 158 -1.57 -1.17 -2.21
CA ILE A 158 -0.35 -1.69 -2.83
C ILE A 158 -0.02 -3.02 -2.19
N ASP A 159 0.36 -3.99 -3.01
CA ASP A 159 0.78 -5.30 -2.53
C ASP A 159 1.84 -5.13 -1.44
N ARG A 160 1.87 -6.09 -0.52
CA ARG A 160 2.84 -6.17 0.57
C ARG A 160 4.03 -7.09 0.25
N PRO A 161 4.86 -6.90 -0.79
CA PRO A 161 6.19 -7.51 -0.80
C PRO A 161 7.10 -6.77 0.20
N PRO A 162 8.38 -7.16 0.40
CA PRO A 162 9.29 -6.53 1.37
C PRO A 162 9.69 -5.10 0.95
N HIS A 163 8.74 -4.19 0.81
CA HIS A 163 8.76 -3.03 -0.08
C HIS A 163 8.30 -1.78 0.68
N PRO A 164 8.64 -0.58 0.16
CA PRO A 164 8.91 0.58 0.99
C PRO A 164 7.69 1.01 1.78
N LEU A 165 7.86 1.02 3.11
CA LEU A 165 6.85 1.44 4.07
C LEU A 165 6.51 2.94 3.95
N VAL A 166 7.36 3.72 3.28
CA VAL A 166 7.31 5.18 3.29
C VAL A 166 7.32 5.75 1.88
N CYS A 167 6.45 6.71 1.64
CA CYS A 167 6.50 7.63 0.53
C CYS A 167 7.41 8.82 0.91
N PRO A 168 8.63 8.93 0.36
CA PRO A 168 9.56 10.00 0.72
C PRO A 168 9.10 11.37 0.21
N ARG A 169 8.31 11.41 -0.88
CA ARG A 169 7.82 12.67 -1.48
C ARG A 169 6.80 13.39 -0.60
N HIS A 170 5.94 12.64 0.06
CA HIS A 170 4.82 13.17 0.83
C HIS A 170 4.95 12.91 2.33
N HIS A 171 6.09 12.36 2.76
CA HIS A 171 6.35 11.99 4.15
C HIS A 171 5.17 11.25 4.79
N GLN A 172 4.73 10.19 4.12
CA GLN A 172 3.60 9.37 4.54
C GLN A 172 3.99 7.89 4.50
N ALA A 173 3.65 7.13 5.52
CA ALA A 173 3.83 5.69 5.53
C ALA A 173 2.52 4.94 5.29
N ALA A 174 2.65 3.76 4.67
CA ALA A 174 1.59 2.77 4.64
C ALA A 174 1.34 2.32 6.09
N ALA A 175 0.07 2.35 6.50
CA ALA A 175 -0.29 2.09 7.88
C ALA A 175 -0.29 0.57 8.16
N ASP A 176 -0.08 0.17 9.42
CA ASP A 176 -0.44 -1.17 9.90
C ASP A 176 -1.90 -1.47 9.47
N PRO A 177 -2.26 -2.69 9.06
CA PRO A 177 -3.61 -3.02 8.61
C PRO A 177 -4.72 -2.63 9.61
N ARG A 178 -4.39 -2.50 10.90
CA ARG A 178 -5.32 -2.05 11.95
C ARG A 178 -5.59 -0.54 11.93
N LEU A 179 -4.83 0.23 11.16
CA LEU A 179 -4.97 1.67 11.03
C LEU A 179 -5.72 2.02 9.74
N THR A 180 -6.77 2.84 9.89
CA THR A 180 -7.55 3.38 8.76
C THR A 180 -6.91 4.64 8.17
N SER A 181 -6.11 5.34 8.97
CA SER A 181 -5.42 6.58 8.60
C SER A 181 -3.94 6.33 8.37
N PRO A 182 -3.32 7.04 7.41
CA PRO A 182 -1.90 6.90 7.16
C PRO A 182 -1.06 7.63 8.22
N ILE A 183 0.16 7.16 8.41
CA ILE A 183 1.11 7.74 9.37
C ILE A 183 1.93 8.83 8.67
N ARG A 184 1.96 10.03 9.24
CA ARG A 184 2.85 11.12 8.81
C ARG A 184 4.25 10.88 9.36
N THR A 185 5.26 10.98 8.49
CA THR A 185 6.68 10.70 8.78
C THR A 185 7.57 11.95 8.66
N GLY A 186 6.98 13.14 8.56
CA GLY A 186 7.73 14.39 8.36
C GLY A 186 8.71 14.72 9.50
N THR A 187 8.44 14.23 10.71
CA THR A 187 9.31 14.42 11.90
C THR A 187 10.49 13.46 11.96
N THR A 188 10.57 12.50 11.04
CA THR A 188 11.56 11.40 11.04
C THR A 188 12.20 11.31 9.64
N PRO A 189 13.01 12.32 9.25
CA PRO A 189 13.57 12.42 7.90
C PRO A 189 14.47 11.23 7.53
N GLU A 190 15.04 10.52 8.51
CA GLU A 190 15.80 9.31 8.29
C GLU A 190 14.98 8.20 7.61
N LEU A 191 13.66 8.18 7.78
CA LEU A 191 12.76 7.24 7.10
C LEU A 191 12.70 7.51 5.59
N ALA A 192 12.68 8.78 5.20
CA ALA A 192 12.71 9.18 3.78
C ALA A 192 14.09 8.88 3.16
N ALA A 193 15.19 9.18 3.87
CA ALA A 193 16.54 8.84 3.40
C ALA A 193 16.73 7.32 3.23
N THR A 194 16.19 6.54 4.17
CA THR A 194 16.22 5.07 4.14
C THR A 194 15.52 4.51 2.91
N HIS A 195 14.44 5.14 2.43
CA HIS A 195 13.71 4.70 1.24
C HIS A 195 14.63 4.50 0.03
N HIS A 196 15.51 5.47 -0.27
CA HIS A 196 16.42 5.36 -1.41
C HIS A 196 17.44 4.24 -1.26
N THR A 197 17.91 4.00 -0.04
CA THR A 197 18.81 2.88 0.26
C THR A 197 18.10 1.54 0.10
N HIS A 198 16.85 1.44 0.51
CA HIS A 198 16.05 0.25 0.30
C HIS A 198 15.79 -0.01 -1.20
N GLN A 199 15.49 1.02 -1.99
CA GLN A 199 15.32 0.87 -3.45
C GLN A 199 16.58 0.29 -4.13
N ARG A 200 17.76 0.64 -3.64
CA ARG A 200 19.03 0.06 -4.12
C ARG A 200 19.19 -1.40 -3.69
N LEU A 201 18.87 -1.72 -2.43
CA LEU A 201 18.90 -3.10 -1.93
C LEU A 201 18.03 -4.02 -2.78
N ARG A 202 16.84 -3.57 -3.19
CA ARG A 202 15.90 -4.37 -4.00
C ARG A 202 16.46 -4.86 -5.35
N ARG A 203 17.51 -4.23 -5.86
CA ARG A 203 18.20 -4.64 -7.10
C ARG A 203 19.21 -5.77 -6.87
N HIS A 204 19.47 -6.13 -5.62
CA HIS A 204 20.42 -7.16 -5.25
C HIS A 204 19.78 -8.55 -5.32
N LEU A 205 20.52 -9.55 -5.82
CA LEU A 205 20.01 -10.93 -5.97
C LEU A 205 19.52 -11.53 -4.64
N ARG A 206 20.25 -11.25 -3.55
CA ARG A 206 19.93 -11.72 -2.19
C ARG A 206 18.98 -10.79 -1.41
N ALA A 207 18.33 -9.82 -2.05
CA ALA A 207 17.54 -8.80 -1.36
C ALA A 207 16.42 -9.40 -0.51
N ALA A 208 15.66 -10.35 -1.07
CA ALA A 208 14.51 -10.95 -0.39
C ALA A 208 14.95 -11.75 0.86
N THR A 209 15.92 -12.64 0.72
CA THR A 209 16.42 -13.45 1.85
C THR A 209 17.09 -12.59 2.91
N ALA A 210 17.91 -11.61 2.52
CA ALA A 210 18.55 -10.70 3.46
C ALA A 210 17.55 -9.79 4.17
N TRP A 211 16.49 -9.34 3.49
CA TRP A 211 15.40 -8.58 4.09
C TRP A 211 14.65 -9.40 5.13
N THR A 212 14.22 -10.62 4.79
CA THR A 212 13.48 -11.49 5.72
C THR A 212 14.28 -11.75 6.98
N ALA A 213 15.57 -12.08 6.85
CA ALA A 213 16.45 -12.28 8.00
C ALA A 213 16.61 -11.00 8.83
N ALA A 214 16.93 -9.88 8.19
CA ALA A 214 17.11 -8.61 8.88
C ALA A 214 15.84 -8.15 9.60
N HIS A 215 14.68 -8.27 8.96
CA HIS A 215 13.39 -7.91 9.54
C HIS A 215 13.09 -8.76 10.77
N ALA A 216 13.26 -10.08 10.70
CA ALA A 216 13.09 -10.97 11.84
C ALA A 216 14.03 -10.62 13.01
N ILE A 217 15.30 -10.36 12.71
CA ILE A 217 16.31 -9.96 13.71
C ILE A 217 15.91 -8.63 14.37
N THR A 218 15.62 -7.59 13.59
CA THR A 218 15.28 -6.27 14.14
C THR A 218 13.95 -6.26 14.88
N THR A 219 12.97 -7.06 14.45
CA THR A 219 11.71 -7.24 15.17
C THR A 219 11.96 -7.89 16.52
N ARG A 220 12.79 -8.95 16.58
CA ARG A 220 13.15 -9.60 17.85
C ARG A 220 13.92 -8.65 18.76
N TRP A 221 14.88 -7.89 18.24
CA TRP A 221 15.60 -6.89 19.03
C TRP A 221 14.67 -5.80 19.57
N TYR A 222 13.70 -5.34 18.78
CA TYR A 222 12.71 -4.35 19.21
C TYR A 222 11.81 -4.88 20.32
N ASP A 223 11.24 -6.07 20.11
CA ASP A 223 10.33 -6.71 21.08
C ASP A 223 11.01 -7.01 22.42
N HIS A 224 12.34 -7.23 22.42
CA HIS A 224 13.15 -7.50 23.62
C HIS A 224 13.95 -6.30 24.11
N GLN A 225 13.73 -5.11 23.54
CA GLN A 225 14.42 -3.86 23.91
C GLN A 225 15.95 -3.97 23.90
N GLN A 226 16.51 -4.57 22.84
CA GLN A 226 17.94 -4.82 22.67
C GLN A 226 18.60 -3.83 21.70
N HIS A 227 19.87 -3.50 21.96
CA HIS A 227 20.86 -2.79 21.11
C HIS A 227 20.54 -1.35 20.66
N LEU A 228 19.29 -1.06 20.28
CA LEU A 228 18.88 0.17 19.57
C LEU A 228 17.68 0.88 20.25
N THR A 229 17.30 0.43 21.44
CA THR A 229 16.12 0.85 22.21
C THR A 229 15.94 2.36 22.28
N HIS A 230 16.99 3.11 22.62
CA HIS A 230 16.90 4.57 22.72
C HIS A 230 16.53 5.24 21.39
N ARG A 231 17.13 4.80 20.28
CA ARG A 231 16.84 5.35 18.94
C ARG A 231 15.40 5.06 18.53
N TRP A 232 14.96 3.83 18.77
CA TRP A 232 13.60 3.39 18.45
C TRP A 232 12.54 4.10 19.29
N HIS A 233 12.76 4.27 20.60
CA HIS A 233 11.85 5.03 21.46
C HIS A 233 11.77 6.50 21.06
N THR A 234 12.91 7.13 20.74
CA THR A 234 12.93 8.53 20.26
C THR A 234 12.07 8.69 19.01
N ARG A 235 12.25 7.80 18.03
CA ARG A 235 11.49 7.79 16.78
C ARG A 235 10.00 7.52 17.00
N LEU A 236 9.67 6.56 17.87
CA LEU A 236 8.29 6.26 18.24
C LEU A 236 7.60 7.48 18.86
N ASN A 237 8.27 8.18 19.78
CA ASN A 237 7.74 9.39 20.41
C ASN A 237 7.48 10.50 19.39
N GLN A 238 8.42 10.73 18.46
CA GLN A 238 8.27 11.70 17.37
C GLN A 238 7.10 11.35 16.43
N LEU A 239 6.88 10.07 16.16
CA LEU A 239 5.75 9.60 15.36
C LEU A 239 4.43 9.78 16.09
N CYS A 240 4.36 9.41 17.38
CA CYS A 240 3.15 9.57 18.19
C CYS A 240 2.74 11.05 18.33
N ALA A 241 3.71 11.95 18.51
CA ALA A 241 3.46 13.38 18.66
C ALA A 241 2.73 14.00 17.45
N VAL A 242 3.00 13.53 16.23
CA VAL A 242 2.36 14.04 15.00
C VAL A 242 1.25 13.15 14.44
N ASN A 243 1.01 12.00 15.09
CA ASN A 243 -0.05 11.06 14.74
C ASN A 243 -0.84 10.65 16.00
N PRO A 244 -1.71 11.53 16.55
CA PRO A 244 -2.48 11.23 17.76
C PRO A 244 -3.34 9.96 17.65
N HIS A 245 -3.76 9.60 16.43
CA HIS A 245 -4.53 8.39 16.19
C HIS A 245 -3.76 7.11 16.55
N LEU A 246 -2.42 7.11 16.60
CA LEU A 246 -1.64 5.94 17.03
C LEU A 246 -1.89 5.58 18.49
N THR A 247 -2.23 6.56 19.33
CA THR A 247 -2.50 6.35 20.77
C THR A 247 -3.98 6.11 21.07
N THR A 248 -4.88 6.36 20.12
CA THR A 248 -6.33 6.26 20.33
C THR A 248 -7.00 5.15 19.53
N THR A 249 -6.26 4.45 18.64
CA THR A 249 -6.85 3.44 17.76
C THR A 249 -6.80 2.04 18.37
N GLY A 250 -7.96 1.55 18.82
CA GLY A 250 -8.14 0.16 19.25
C GLY A 250 -7.35 -0.23 20.50
N SER A 251 -7.13 -1.53 20.68
CA SER A 251 -6.40 -2.09 21.82
C SER A 251 -4.89 -2.27 21.57
N ALA A 252 -4.41 -1.99 20.37
CA ALA A 252 -3.01 -2.17 20.01
C ALA A 252 -2.16 -0.99 20.48
N SER A 253 -1.01 -1.26 21.09
CA SER A 253 -0.10 -0.20 21.52
C SER A 253 0.53 0.52 20.33
N PRO A 254 0.88 1.81 20.45
CA PRO A 254 1.63 2.54 19.41
C PRO A 254 2.93 1.83 19.03
N ALA A 255 3.58 1.19 20.00
CA ALA A 255 4.79 0.40 19.79
C ALA A 255 4.56 -0.74 18.80
N LEU A 256 3.43 -1.44 18.90
CA LEU A 256 3.06 -2.50 17.96
C LEU A 256 2.69 -1.95 16.58
N LEU A 257 1.88 -0.90 16.56
CA LEU A 257 1.35 -0.29 15.32
C LEU A 257 2.41 0.39 14.46
N ALA A 258 3.45 0.94 15.10
CA ALA A 258 4.53 1.64 14.41
C ALA A 258 5.84 0.84 14.32
N ARG A 259 5.89 -0.42 14.81
CA ARG A 259 7.12 -1.22 14.91
C ARG A 259 7.91 -1.32 13.60
N ASP A 260 7.23 -1.66 12.51
CA ASP A 260 7.89 -1.83 11.20
C ASP A 260 8.49 -0.51 10.73
N LEU A 261 7.82 0.60 10.99
CA LEU A 261 8.27 1.95 10.65
C LEU A 261 9.42 2.40 11.55
N VAL A 262 9.34 2.09 12.85
CA VAL A 262 10.35 2.44 13.84
C VAL A 262 11.62 1.64 13.61
N THR A 263 11.57 0.37 13.22
CA THR A 263 12.77 -0.44 12.96
C THR A 263 13.32 -0.28 11.55
N TYR A 264 12.55 0.33 10.63
CA TYR A 264 12.82 0.40 9.20
C TYR A 264 14.25 0.85 8.82
N PRO A 265 14.82 1.94 9.37
CA PRO A 265 16.19 2.35 9.03
C PRO A 265 17.23 1.27 9.32
N GLU A 266 17.17 0.69 10.53
CA GLU A 266 18.13 -0.32 10.95
C GLU A 266 17.91 -1.66 10.23
N THR A 267 16.65 -2.02 9.92
CA THR A 267 16.33 -3.20 9.08
C THR A 267 16.95 -3.08 7.69
N VAL A 268 16.83 -1.91 7.03
CA VAL A 268 17.42 -1.69 5.69
C VAL A 268 18.94 -1.75 5.72
N VAL A 269 19.57 -1.17 6.74
CA VAL A 269 21.03 -1.21 6.91
C VAL A 269 21.50 -2.65 7.13
N LEU A 270 20.82 -3.40 8.01
CA LEU A 270 21.14 -4.78 8.29
C LEU A 270 20.93 -5.65 7.05
N ALA A 271 19.78 -5.56 6.37
CA ALA A 271 19.50 -6.32 5.15
C ALA A 271 20.53 -6.06 4.06
N ARG A 272 20.92 -4.80 3.85
CA ARG A 272 21.98 -4.47 2.89
C ARG A 272 23.32 -5.07 3.29
N THR A 273 23.63 -5.08 4.58
CA THR A 273 24.87 -5.66 5.10
C THR A 273 24.87 -7.18 4.92
N LEU A 274 23.78 -7.87 5.28
CA LEU A 274 23.61 -9.31 5.08
C LEU A 274 23.65 -9.70 3.59
N ALA A 275 23.13 -8.85 2.70
CA ALA A 275 23.14 -9.11 1.27
C ALA A 275 24.57 -9.10 0.67
N ILE A 276 25.44 -8.21 1.15
CA ILE A 276 26.82 -8.05 0.67
C ILE A 276 27.85 -8.87 1.44
N LEU A 277 27.49 -9.42 2.61
CA LEU A 277 28.41 -10.24 3.40
C LEU A 277 28.93 -11.40 2.54
N PRO A 278 30.25 -11.55 2.38
CA PRO A 278 30.81 -12.59 1.54
C PRO A 278 30.37 -13.96 2.04
N SER A 279 29.87 -14.76 1.12
CA SER A 279 29.69 -16.19 1.36
C SER A 279 31.10 -16.82 1.43
N HIS A 280 31.58 -17.09 2.64
CA HIS A 280 32.30 -18.32 2.96
C HIS A 280 33.84 -18.48 2.91
N ARG A 281 34.71 -17.50 2.65
CA ARG A 281 36.17 -17.86 2.62
C ARG A 281 37.16 -17.18 3.56
N HIS A 282 36.91 -15.98 4.10
CA HIS A 282 37.94 -15.28 4.91
C HIS A 282 37.45 -14.43 6.09
N HIS A 283 36.21 -14.58 6.55
CA HIS A 283 35.69 -13.77 7.67
C HIS A 283 35.14 -14.62 8.80
N THR A 284 35.64 -14.40 10.02
CA THR A 284 35.11 -15.00 11.25
C THR A 284 33.70 -14.46 11.57
N THR A 285 32.98 -15.10 12.48
CA THR A 285 31.67 -14.57 12.95
C THR A 285 31.88 -13.19 13.59
N ASP A 286 32.98 -13.02 14.31
CA ASP A 286 33.38 -11.77 14.94
C ASP A 286 33.66 -10.66 13.93
N ASP A 287 34.31 -10.96 12.80
CA ASP A 287 34.52 -9.98 11.72
C ASP A 287 33.18 -9.49 11.13
N ALA A 288 32.23 -10.41 10.93
CA ALA A 288 30.91 -10.06 10.43
C ALA A 288 30.12 -9.22 11.45
N ILE A 289 30.21 -9.55 12.75
CA ILE A 289 29.61 -8.76 13.83
C ILE A 289 30.25 -7.37 13.88
N ALA A 290 31.57 -7.26 13.81
CA ALA A 290 32.27 -5.97 13.81
C ALA A 290 31.89 -5.12 12.59
N PHE A 291 31.75 -5.74 11.42
CA PHE A 291 31.26 -5.07 10.22
C PHE A 291 29.82 -4.56 10.40
N ILE A 292 28.90 -5.40 10.86
CA ILE A 292 27.50 -5.02 11.12
C ILE A 292 27.41 -3.90 12.16
N THR A 293 28.15 -4.01 13.25
CA THR A 293 28.23 -3.00 14.33
C THR A 293 28.58 -1.63 13.77
N ARG A 294 29.62 -1.57 12.92
CA ARG A 294 30.04 -0.33 12.25
C ARG A 294 28.98 0.20 11.30
N ARG A 295 28.32 -0.68 10.53
CA ARG A 295 27.27 -0.29 9.57
C ARG A 295 26.03 0.26 10.27
N LEU A 296 25.66 -0.28 11.43
CA LEU A 296 24.57 0.22 12.28
C LEU A 296 24.96 1.48 13.08
N GLY A 297 26.22 1.92 13.01
CA GLY A 297 26.71 3.06 13.78
C GLY A 297 26.63 2.81 15.30
N LEU A 298 26.90 1.58 15.73
CA LEU A 298 26.95 1.19 17.14
C LEU A 298 28.40 1.20 17.63
N ALA A 299 28.63 1.58 18.88
CA ALA A 299 29.95 1.48 19.50
C ALA A 299 30.32 0.03 19.78
N ARG A 300 29.33 -0.78 20.19
CA ARG A 300 29.48 -2.22 20.44
C ARG A 300 28.14 -2.91 20.20
N LEU A 301 28.19 -4.14 19.70
CA LEU A 301 27.06 -5.05 19.60
C LEU A 301 27.37 -6.31 20.40
N ALA A 302 26.83 -6.40 21.61
CA ALA A 302 27.05 -7.53 22.51
C ALA A 302 25.98 -8.60 22.27
N LEU A 303 26.25 -9.54 21.38
CA LEU A 303 25.32 -10.60 21.02
C LEU A 303 25.48 -11.78 21.99
N ALA A 304 24.37 -12.24 22.58
CA ALA A 304 24.35 -13.52 23.27
C ALA A 304 24.38 -14.67 22.23
N SER A 305 24.73 -15.88 22.66
CA SER A 305 24.78 -17.06 21.79
C SER A 305 23.45 -17.37 21.10
N HIS A 306 22.35 -17.07 21.78
CA HIS A 306 20.97 -17.23 21.32
C HIS A 306 20.40 -15.98 20.61
N ASP A 307 21.21 -14.94 20.38
CA ASP A 307 20.76 -13.78 19.60
C ASP A 307 20.45 -14.23 18.16
N PRO A 308 19.35 -13.76 17.55
CA PRO A 308 18.95 -14.18 16.22
C PRO A 308 20.00 -13.84 15.15
N LEU A 309 20.77 -12.75 15.31
CA LEU A 309 21.86 -12.41 14.40
C LEU A 309 23.04 -13.38 14.54
N HIS A 310 23.43 -13.69 15.78
CA HIS A 310 24.49 -14.66 16.05
C HIS A 310 24.12 -16.05 15.49
N THR A 311 22.88 -16.48 15.74
CA THR A 311 22.31 -17.72 15.20
C THR A 311 22.31 -17.72 13.68
N PHE A 312 21.85 -16.64 13.04
CA PHE A 312 21.85 -16.52 11.58
C PHE A 312 23.27 -16.63 10.99
N LEU A 313 24.24 -15.91 11.56
CA LEU A 313 25.62 -15.90 11.08
C LEU A 313 26.32 -17.25 11.26
N THR A 314 25.96 -18.03 12.27
CA THR A 314 26.55 -19.36 12.52
C THR A 314 25.90 -20.46 11.68
N HIS A 315 24.58 -20.39 11.44
CA HIS A 315 23.84 -21.42 10.69
C HIS A 315 23.94 -21.27 9.18
N THR A 316 24.00 -20.04 8.66
CA THR A 316 24.24 -19.80 7.21
C THR A 316 25.67 -20.12 6.78
N ARG A 317 26.51 -20.54 7.75
CA ARG A 317 27.91 -20.90 7.56
C ARG A 317 28.22 -22.39 7.62
N ARG A 318 27.21 -23.26 7.78
CA ARG A 318 27.34 -24.70 7.55
C ARG A 318 26.81 -25.04 6.17
#